data_AF-A0A7T5E003-F1
#
_entry.id   AF-A0A7T5E003-F1
#
_cell.length_a   1.000
_cell.length_b   1.000
_cell.length_c   1.000
_cell.angle_alpha   90.00
_cell.angle_beta   90.00
_cell.angle_gamma   90.00
#
_symmetry.space_group_name_H-M   'P 1'
#
loop_
_entity.id
_entity.type
_entity.pdbx_description
1 polymer ?
#
loop_
_entity_poly.entity_id
_entity_poly.type
_entity_poly.pdbx_seq_one_letter_code
_entity_poly.pdbx_strand_id
1 'polypeptide(L)'
;MSRLFLRFTVIAVLLAPLTACGNRLNVAQIEADIQADIERQGRRLALREVRCPRDVRRQAGAFFRCVGELDPEGTFTINVTQQDDRGGVAWDVPNSKVILNLVKVEEGIQRGLSQALGQQAPVDCGEAMYRANQPGDRFECRVVGGLTDGADTIQTVLVRINAAGNLDWQEQRGGHSTTVANPAPTANPATAMTTPNAATPAAPASASAPSPPVAPAVSTTGPTGRPINRPYIRGDND
;
A
#
# COMPACT_ATOMS: atom_id res chain seq x y z
N MET A 1 36.65 16.60 -82.29
CA MET A 1 35.68 17.58 -81.75
C MET A 1 34.35 16.84 -81.59
N SER A 2 33.58 16.84 -80.51
CA SER A 2 33.68 17.33 -79.13
C SER A 2 32.33 17.00 -78.50
N ARG A 3 32.31 16.65 -77.19
CA ARG A 3 31.17 16.74 -76.24
C ARG A 3 30.24 15.52 -76.09
N LEU A 4 30.74 14.58 -75.29
CA LEU A 4 30.19 14.18 -73.98
C LEU A 4 29.09 15.11 -73.43
N PHE A 5 27.87 14.61 -73.21
CA PHE A 5 26.91 15.19 -72.26
C PHE A 5 26.17 14.10 -71.49
N LEU A 6 26.73 13.84 -70.31
CA LEU A 6 26.17 13.13 -69.17
C LEU A 6 24.86 13.81 -68.73
N ARG A 7 23.72 13.13 -68.83
CA ARG A 7 22.46 13.58 -68.20
C ARG A 7 22.21 12.72 -66.96
N PHE A 8 22.59 13.28 -65.82
CA PHE A 8 22.23 12.82 -64.48
C PHE A 8 20.71 12.77 -64.35
N THR A 9 20.15 11.57 -64.21
CA THR A 9 18.77 11.38 -63.74
C THR A 9 18.78 11.55 -62.22
N VAL A 10 18.22 12.67 -61.75
CA VAL A 10 18.05 12.99 -60.34
C VAL A 10 17.01 12.04 -59.73
N ILE A 11 17.46 11.08 -58.92
CA ILE A 11 16.59 10.25 -58.08
C ILE A 11 16.15 11.11 -56.90
N ALA A 12 14.93 11.64 -56.95
CA ALA A 12 14.28 12.29 -55.82
C ALA A 12 13.87 11.21 -54.80
N VAL A 13 14.77 10.91 -53.86
CA VAL A 13 14.44 10.12 -52.66
C VAL A 13 13.62 11.01 -51.74
N LEU A 14 12.29 10.91 -51.82
CA LEU A 14 11.39 11.44 -50.79
C LEU A 14 11.64 10.66 -49.50
N LEU A 15 12.41 11.26 -48.57
CA LEU A 15 12.43 10.83 -47.17
C LEU A 15 11.09 11.16 -46.53
N ALA A 16 10.23 10.15 -46.34
CA ALA A 16 9.08 10.27 -45.46
C ALA A 16 9.58 10.33 -43.99
N PRO A 17 9.31 11.40 -43.22
CA PRO A 17 9.58 11.40 -41.80
C PRO A 17 8.64 10.40 -41.13
N LEU A 18 9.17 9.26 -40.70
CA LEU A 18 8.47 8.36 -39.79
C LEU A 18 8.12 9.15 -38.52
N THR A 19 6.85 9.50 -38.39
CA THR A 19 6.29 10.14 -37.21
C THR A 19 6.47 9.20 -36.01
N ALA A 20 7.51 9.44 -35.21
CA ALA A 20 7.78 8.73 -33.95
C ALA A 20 6.78 9.08 -32.81
N CYS A 21 5.59 9.55 -33.16
CA CYS A 21 4.54 10.02 -32.24
C CYS A 21 3.69 8.88 -31.63
N GLY A 22 4.02 7.62 -31.88
CA GLY A 22 3.08 6.50 -31.66
C GLY A 22 3.27 5.66 -30.40
N ASN A 23 4.22 5.93 -29.48
CA ASN A 23 4.53 4.97 -28.39
C ASN A 23 4.67 5.56 -26.98
N ARG A 24 3.98 6.66 -26.68
CA ARG A 24 3.97 7.27 -25.34
C ARG A 24 2.62 7.08 -24.67
N LEU A 25 2.67 7.01 -23.34
CA LEU A 25 1.50 6.93 -22.48
C LEU A 25 0.83 8.30 -22.39
N ASN A 26 -0.50 8.36 -22.30
CA ASN A 26 -1.21 9.61 -22.04
C ASN A 26 -1.11 9.95 -20.55
N VAL A 27 0.01 10.56 -20.16
CA VAL A 27 0.30 10.87 -18.76
C VAL A 27 -0.70 11.84 -18.16
N ALA A 28 -1.20 12.82 -18.93
CA ALA A 28 -2.18 13.78 -18.45
C ALA A 28 -3.52 13.11 -18.07
N GLN A 29 -3.96 12.13 -18.86
CA GLN A 29 -5.15 11.34 -18.52
C GLN A 29 -4.92 10.52 -17.24
N ILE A 30 -3.75 9.89 -17.09
CA ILE A 30 -3.41 9.11 -15.90
C ILE A 30 -3.36 9.99 -14.65
N GLU A 31 -2.77 11.18 -14.73
CA GLU A 31 -2.75 12.16 -13.65
C GLU A 31 -4.18 12.50 -13.19
N ALA A 32 -5.08 12.79 -14.13
CA ALA A 32 -6.48 13.11 -13.85
C ALA A 32 -7.26 11.91 -13.29
N ASP A 33 -7.07 10.71 -13.84
CA ASP A 33 -7.75 9.50 -13.39
C ASP A 33 -7.34 9.11 -11.97
N ILE A 34 -6.04 9.16 -11.68
CA ILE A 34 -5.51 8.88 -10.33
C ILE A 34 -6.06 9.91 -9.34
N GLN A 35 -6.04 11.20 -9.70
CA GLN A 35 -6.57 12.25 -8.82
C GLN A 35 -8.05 12.01 -8.50
N ALA A 36 -8.88 11.82 -9.53
CA ALA A 36 -10.31 11.62 -9.37
C ALA A 36 -10.64 10.36 -8.55
N ASP A 37 -9.89 9.26 -8.73
CA ASP A 37 -10.14 8.04 -7.97
C ASP A 37 -9.72 8.16 -6.50
N ILE A 38 -8.57 8.78 -6.20
CA ILE A 38 -8.16 9.01 -4.81
C ILE A 38 -9.15 9.91 -4.08
N GLU A 39 -9.63 10.98 -4.72
CA GLU A 39 -10.63 11.89 -4.13
C GLU A 39 -11.97 11.17 -3.90
N ARG A 40 -12.40 10.34 -4.86
CA ARG A 40 -13.64 9.56 -4.74
C ARG A 40 -13.58 8.50 -3.64
N GLN A 41 -12.45 7.81 -3.51
CA GLN A 41 -12.26 6.73 -2.52
C GLN A 41 -11.80 7.26 -1.16
N GLY A 42 -11.42 8.54 -1.09
CA GLY A 42 -10.91 9.20 0.09
C GLY A 42 -12.00 9.78 0.97
N ARG A 43 -11.79 9.75 2.29
CA ARG A 43 -12.67 10.46 3.22
C ARG A 43 -12.28 11.93 3.29
N ARG A 44 -13.04 12.80 2.61
CA ARG A 44 -12.83 14.26 2.60
C ARG A 44 -11.42 14.62 2.10
N LEU A 45 -10.91 13.85 1.14
CA LEU A 45 -9.65 14.16 0.48
C LEU A 45 -9.93 15.05 -0.73
N ALA A 46 -9.15 16.11 -0.87
CA ALA A 46 -9.07 16.94 -2.06
C ALA A 46 -7.59 17.07 -2.41
N LEU A 47 -7.21 16.56 -3.57
CA LEU A 47 -5.83 16.66 -4.01
C LEU A 47 -5.66 18.00 -4.71
N ARG A 48 -4.55 18.66 -4.42
CA ARG A 48 -4.17 19.86 -5.17
C ARG A 48 -3.80 19.49 -6.59
N GLU A 49 -3.01 18.43 -6.76
CA GLU A 49 -2.59 17.90 -8.04
C GLU A 49 -1.95 16.50 -7.93
N VAL A 50 -1.86 15.81 -9.07
CA VAL A 50 -1.02 14.63 -9.27
C VAL A 50 -0.02 14.92 -10.40
N ARG A 51 1.26 14.65 -10.15
CA ARG A 51 2.35 14.85 -11.11
C ARG A 51 3.04 13.54 -11.41
N CYS A 52 3.02 13.12 -12.66
CA CYS A 52 3.75 11.97 -13.15
C CYS A 52 4.94 12.41 -14.03
N PRO A 53 5.99 11.58 -14.19
CA PRO A 53 7.07 11.85 -15.11
C PRO A 53 6.52 12.09 -16.51
N ARG A 54 7.04 13.12 -17.18
CA ARG A 54 6.72 13.35 -18.59
C ARG A 54 7.41 12.27 -19.44
N ASP A 55 6.85 12.01 -20.62
CA ASP A 55 7.46 11.14 -21.64
C ASP A 55 7.65 9.66 -21.27
N VAL A 56 6.72 9.09 -20.51
CA VAL A 56 6.68 7.65 -20.25
C VAL A 56 6.36 6.87 -21.53
N ARG A 57 7.26 5.94 -21.91
CA ARG A 57 7.03 5.02 -23.03
C ARG A 57 6.05 3.93 -22.63
N ARG A 58 5.20 3.50 -23.57
CA ARG A 58 4.35 2.33 -23.36
C ARG A 58 5.19 1.06 -23.37
N GLN A 59 5.12 0.34 -22.26
CA GLN A 59 5.86 -0.90 -22.06
C GLN A 59 5.15 -1.71 -20.97
N ALA A 60 4.59 -2.86 -21.34
CA ALA A 60 3.95 -3.76 -20.38
C ALA A 60 4.92 -4.14 -19.24
N GLY A 61 4.41 -4.11 -18.01
CA GLY A 61 5.17 -4.36 -16.79
C GLY A 61 6.12 -3.23 -16.37
N ALA A 62 6.23 -2.13 -17.15
CA ALA A 62 7.08 -1.01 -16.76
C ALA A 62 6.49 -0.25 -15.56
N PHE A 63 7.38 0.25 -14.71
CA PHE A 63 7.04 0.95 -13.48
C PHE A 63 7.50 2.40 -13.52
N PHE A 64 6.68 3.30 -12.98
CA PHE A 64 7.05 4.68 -12.72
C PHE A 64 6.33 5.21 -11.48
N ARG A 65 6.78 6.34 -10.95
CA ARG A 65 6.21 6.96 -9.74
C ARG A 65 5.61 8.30 -10.06
N CYS A 66 4.38 8.51 -9.64
CA CYS A 66 3.77 9.83 -9.59
C CYS A 66 3.85 10.39 -8.17
N VAL A 67 3.64 11.70 -8.05
CA VAL A 67 3.62 12.44 -6.80
C VAL A 67 2.25 13.08 -6.67
N GLY A 68 1.51 12.74 -5.62
CA GLY A 68 0.26 13.41 -5.26
C GLY A 68 0.54 14.50 -4.23
N GLU A 69 -0.26 15.56 -4.23
CA GLU A 69 -0.19 16.64 -3.26
C GLU A 69 -1.55 16.85 -2.57
N LEU A 70 -1.55 16.84 -1.24
CA LEU A 70 -2.65 17.27 -0.38
C LEU A 70 -2.31 18.64 0.21
N ASP A 71 -3.28 19.54 0.24
CA ASP A 71 -3.14 20.85 0.89
C ASP A 71 -3.98 20.84 2.19
N PRO A 72 -3.38 21.06 3.38
CA PRO A 72 -1.99 21.48 3.66
C PRO A 72 -1.00 20.35 4.00
N GLU A 73 -1.37 19.08 3.84
CA GLU A 73 -0.59 17.96 4.42
C GLU A 73 0.73 17.67 3.70
N GLY A 74 0.89 18.03 2.43
CA GLY A 74 2.12 17.89 1.65
C GLY A 74 2.04 16.82 0.55
N THR A 75 3.19 16.24 0.18
CA THR A 75 3.28 15.33 -0.97
C THR A 75 3.45 13.86 -0.58
N PHE A 76 2.94 12.96 -1.40
CA PHE A 76 3.06 11.51 -1.24
C PHE A 76 3.35 10.81 -2.57
N THR A 77 3.90 9.60 -2.49
CA THR A 77 4.27 8.80 -3.67
C THR A 77 3.10 7.92 -4.12
N ILE A 78 2.89 7.84 -5.42
CA ILE A 78 1.95 6.92 -6.07
C ILE A 78 2.76 6.01 -6.99
N ASN A 79 2.66 4.70 -6.77
CA ASN A 79 3.37 3.68 -7.51
C ASN A 79 2.51 3.25 -8.70
N VAL A 80 2.97 3.44 -9.94
CA VAL A 80 2.21 3.10 -11.15
C VAL A 80 2.92 1.99 -11.93
N THR A 81 2.16 0.96 -12.30
CA THR A 81 2.62 -0.17 -13.12
C THR A 81 1.79 -0.24 -14.39
N GLN A 82 2.44 -0.24 -15.54
CA GLN A 82 1.79 -0.46 -16.83
C GLN A 82 1.38 -1.93 -16.94
N GLN A 83 0.10 -2.20 -17.09
CA GLN A 83 -0.42 -3.56 -17.22
C GLN A 83 -0.21 -4.11 -18.63
N ASP A 84 -0.24 -3.24 -19.64
CA ASP A 84 -0.11 -3.60 -21.04
C ASP A 84 0.61 -2.51 -21.85
N ASP A 85 0.77 -2.77 -23.15
CA ASP A 85 1.33 -1.85 -24.14
C ASP A 85 0.26 -0.97 -24.82
N ARG A 86 -1.01 -1.11 -24.43
CA ARG A 86 -2.15 -0.32 -24.90
C ARG A 86 -2.42 0.90 -24.03
N GLY A 87 -1.79 0.96 -22.85
CA GLY A 87 -1.84 2.08 -21.93
C GLY A 87 -2.67 1.82 -20.67
N GLY A 88 -3.08 0.58 -20.42
CA GLY A 88 -3.65 0.16 -19.15
C GLY A 88 -2.62 0.29 -18.03
N VAL A 89 -3.02 0.89 -16.91
CA VAL A 89 -2.17 1.05 -15.72
C VAL A 89 -2.91 0.58 -14.48
N ALA A 90 -2.17 -0.01 -13.54
CA ALA A 90 -2.58 -0.15 -12.16
C ALA A 90 -1.71 0.75 -11.29
N TRP A 91 -2.25 1.23 -10.19
CA TRP A 91 -1.51 2.05 -9.27
C TRP A 91 -1.87 1.74 -7.82
N ASP A 92 -0.96 2.12 -6.94
CA ASP A 92 -1.04 1.89 -5.51
C ASP A 92 -0.46 3.09 -4.76
N VAL A 93 -1.09 3.43 -3.64
CA VAL A 93 -0.61 4.46 -2.72
C VAL A 93 -0.16 3.78 -1.42
N PRO A 94 1.14 3.74 -1.11
CA PRO A 94 1.62 3.25 0.17
C PRO A 94 1.28 4.22 1.31
N ASN A 95 1.22 3.70 2.53
CA ASN A 95 1.16 4.53 3.74
C ASN A 95 2.38 5.44 3.79
N SER A 96 2.15 6.72 4.08
CA SER A 96 3.19 7.74 4.20
C SER A 96 2.84 8.70 5.33
N LYS A 97 3.68 9.71 5.57
CA LYS A 97 3.42 10.75 6.58
C LYS A 97 2.26 11.69 6.22
N VAL A 98 1.75 11.63 4.99
CA VAL A 98 0.75 12.56 4.44
C VAL A 98 -0.59 11.87 4.20
N ILE A 99 -0.56 10.61 3.76
CA ILE A 99 -1.76 9.83 3.43
C ILE A 99 -1.65 8.40 3.95
N LEU A 100 -2.78 7.87 4.43
CA LEU A 100 -2.98 6.49 4.82
C LEU A 100 -3.85 5.79 3.78
N ASN A 101 -3.44 4.60 3.40
CA ASN A 101 -4.20 3.60 2.68
C ASN A 101 -4.77 2.61 3.71
N LEU A 102 -6.05 2.76 4.02
CA LEU A 102 -6.71 2.00 5.08
C LEU A 102 -6.77 0.50 4.79
N VAL A 103 -6.76 0.07 3.52
CA VAL A 103 -6.62 -1.36 3.17
C VAL A 103 -5.31 -1.92 3.68
N LYS A 104 -4.21 -1.19 3.48
CA LYS A 104 -2.90 -1.63 3.93
C LYS A 104 -2.78 -1.59 5.45
N VAL A 105 -3.49 -0.68 6.11
CA VAL A 105 -3.60 -0.65 7.57
C VAL A 105 -4.34 -1.89 8.05
N GLU A 106 -5.51 -2.20 7.48
CA GLU A 106 -6.29 -3.41 7.75
C GLU A 106 -5.42 -4.66 7.56
N GLU A 107 -4.81 -4.85 6.40
CA GLU A 107 -3.92 -5.98 6.10
C GLU A 107 -2.76 -6.10 7.11
N GLY A 108 -2.19 -4.97 7.53
CA GLY A 108 -1.14 -4.93 8.56
C GLY A 108 -1.62 -5.41 9.91
N ILE A 109 -2.80 -4.97 10.36
CA ILE A 109 -3.42 -5.40 11.61
C ILE A 109 -3.80 -6.89 11.54
N GLN A 110 -4.44 -7.32 10.45
CA GLN A 110 -4.83 -8.73 10.24
C GLN A 110 -3.62 -9.66 10.34
N ARG A 111 -2.50 -9.27 9.70
CA ARG A 111 -1.24 -10.02 9.78
C ARG A 111 -0.68 -10.03 11.20
N GLY A 112 -0.72 -8.90 11.90
CA GLY A 112 -0.25 -8.79 13.29
C GLY A 112 -1.06 -9.67 14.24
N LEU A 113 -2.40 -9.63 14.17
CA LEU A 113 -3.30 -10.49 14.94
C LEU A 113 -3.04 -11.98 14.64
N SER A 114 -2.89 -12.33 13.36
CA SER A 114 -2.56 -13.70 12.96
C SER A 114 -1.23 -14.19 13.49
N GLN A 115 -0.23 -13.31 13.60
CA GLN A 115 1.09 -13.66 14.15
C GLN A 115 1.06 -13.77 15.68
N ALA A 116 0.31 -12.90 16.35
CA ALA A 116 0.23 -12.86 17.81
C ALA A 116 -0.65 -13.98 18.39
N LEU A 117 -1.78 -14.28 17.73
CA LEU A 117 -2.84 -15.13 18.26
C LEU A 117 -3.05 -16.42 17.45
N GLY A 118 -2.37 -16.57 16.32
CA GLY A 118 -2.53 -17.74 15.44
C GLY A 118 -3.88 -17.79 14.72
N GLN A 119 -4.64 -16.70 14.72
CA GLN A 119 -5.98 -16.61 14.15
C GLN A 119 -6.07 -15.45 13.14
N GLN A 120 -6.67 -15.72 11.97
CA GLN A 120 -6.95 -14.69 10.98
C GLN A 120 -8.32 -14.09 11.25
N ALA A 121 -8.37 -12.77 11.36
CA ALA A 121 -9.61 -12.04 11.61
C ALA A 121 -9.72 -10.90 10.60
N PRO A 122 -10.82 -10.77 9.85
CA PRO A 122 -10.99 -9.62 8.97
C PRO A 122 -11.10 -8.35 9.81
N VAL A 123 -10.43 -7.29 9.38
CA VAL A 123 -10.42 -5.98 10.05
C VAL A 123 -11.02 -4.94 9.10
N ASP A 124 -11.93 -4.13 9.63
CA ASP A 124 -12.60 -3.04 8.91
C ASP A 124 -12.26 -1.70 9.60
N CYS A 125 -11.51 -0.85 8.91
CA CYS A 125 -11.11 0.48 9.37
C CYS A 125 -12.01 1.60 8.81
N GLY A 126 -13.16 1.26 8.22
CA GLY A 126 -14.14 2.19 7.66
C GLY A 126 -14.35 2.04 6.15
N GLU A 127 -15.30 2.81 5.62
CA GLU A 127 -15.71 2.76 4.20
C GLU A 127 -14.66 3.34 3.23
N ALA A 128 -13.87 4.30 3.69
CA ALA A 128 -12.92 5.00 2.83
C ALA A 128 -11.65 4.17 2.62
N MET A 129 -11.10 4.20 1.42
CA MET A 129 -9.81 3.57 1.14
C MET A 129 -8.65 4.47 1.58
N TYR A 130 -8.82 5.78 1.47
CA TYR A 130 -7.77 6.75 1.76
C TYR A 130 -8.20 7.77 2.81
N ARG A 131 -7.23 8.19 3.62
CA ARG A 131 -7.38 9.25 4.63
C ARG A 131 -6.10 10.06 4.75
N ALA A 132 -6.20 11.35 5.05
CA ALA A 132 -5.05 12.15 5.44
C ALA A 132 -4.39 11.57 6.70
N ASN A 133 -3.06 11.49 6.72
CA ASN A 133 -2.31 11.08 7.89
C ASN A 133 -2.11 12.30 8.81
N GLN A 134 -2.82 12.35 9.93
CA GLN A 134 -2.78 13.48 10.87
C GLN A 134 -2.03 13.06 12.15
N PRO A 135 -0.80 13.55 12.39
CA PRO A 135 -0.07 13.26 13.63
C PRO A 135 -0.88 13.61 14.88
N GLY A 136 -0.90 12.70 15.85
CA GLY A 136 -1.69 12.81 17.08
C GLY A 136 -3.13 12.30 16.97
N ASP A 137 -3.59 11.95 15.77
CA ASP A 137 -4.94 11.42 15.56
C ASP A 137 -5.07 9.94 15.98
N ARG A 138 -6.31 9.53 16.20
CA ARG A 138 -6.68 8.15 16.56
C ARG A 138 -7.98 7.75 15.90
N PHE A 139 -8.08 6.49 15.50
CA PHE A 139 -9.31 5.92 14.96
C PHE A 139 -9.40 4.44 15.29
N GLU A 140 -10.62 3.91 15.22
CA GLU A 140 -10.90 2.52 15.56
C GLU A 140 -11.12 1.70 14.30
N CYS A 141 -10.54 0.49 14.28
CA CYS A 141 -10.87 -0.54 13.32
C CYS A 141 -11.62 -1.66 14.02
N ARG A 142 -12.67 -2.19 13.41
CA ARG A 142 -13.47 -3.28 13.94
C ARG A 142 -12.93 -4.63 13.46
N VAL A 143 -12.82 -5.59 14.37
CA VAL A 143 -12.56 -6.98 14.02
C VAL A 143 -13.90 -7.63 13.66
N VAL A 144 -14.09 -7.96 12.38
CA VAL A 144 -15.34 -8.52 11.87
C VAL A 144 -15.53 -9.93 12.42
N GLY A 145 -16.66 -10.16 13.10
CA GLY A 145 -16.93 -11.42 13.80
C GLY A 145 -16.29 -11.54 15.19
N GLY A 146 -15.42 -10.59 15.57
CA GLY A 146 -14.64 -10.65 16.79
C GLY A 146 -13.52 -11.70 16.75
N LEU A 147 -12.59 -11.60 17.68
CA LEU A 147 -11.51 -12.57 17.88
C LEU A 147 -11.48 -13.00 19.34
N THR A 148 -11.39 -14.30 19.61
CA THR A 148 -11.40 -14.82 20.98
C THR A 148 -9.99 -15.22 21.39
N ASP A 149 -9.53 -14.68 22.52
CA ASP A 149 -8.27 -15.03 23.16
C ASP A 149 -8.56 -15.48 24.60
N GLY A 150 -8.67 -16.79 24.79
CA GLY A 150 -9.11 -17.36 26.07
C GLY A 150 -10.53 -16.92 26.44
N ALA A 151 -10.65 -16.15 27.52
CA ALA A 151 -11.92 -15.60 27.98
C ALA A 151 -12.22 -14.19 27.43
N ASP A 152 -11.23 -13.53 26.82
CA ASP A 152 -11.38 -12.18 26.28
C ASP A 152 -11.87 -12.24 24.82
N THR A 153 -12.63 -11.22 24.43
CA THR A 153 -12.99 -11.00 23.02
C THR A 153 -12.45 -9.66 22.54
N ILE A 154 -11.70 -9.67 21.45
CA ILE A 154 -11.21 -8.49 20.76
C ILE A 154 -12.23 -8.13 19.68
N GLN A 155 -12.89 -7.00 19.85
CA GLN A 155 -13.87 -6.49 18.87
C GLN A 155 -13.35 -5.26 18.13
N THR A 156 -12.41 -4.55 18.74
CA THR A 156 -11.90 -3.27 18.25
C THR A 156 -10.39 -3.24 18.39
N VAL A 157 -9.74 -2.61 17.40
CA VAL A 157 -8.33 -2.24 17.42
C VAL A 157 -8.27 -0.73 17.35
N LEU A 158 -7.64 -0.11 18.36
CA LEU A 158 -7.42 1.33 18.37
C LEU A 158 -6.11 1.64 17.64
N VAL A 159 -6.20 2.36 16.54
CA VAL A 159 -5.07 2.86 15.77
C VAL A 159 -4.73 4.27 16.24
N ARG A 160 -3.44 4.53 16.45
CA ARG A 160 -2.91 5.85 16.83
C ARG A 160 -1.82 6.26 15.85
N ILE A 161 -1.76 7.55 15.61
CA ILE A 161 -0.74 8.17 14.78
C ILE A 161 0.10 9.02 15.72
N ASN A 162 1.36 8.64 15.92
CA ASN A 162 2.22 9.41 16.81
C ASN A 162 2.68 10.74 16.19
N ALA A 163 3.37 11.57 16.98
CA ALA A 163 3.83 12.89 16.53
C ALA A 163 4.77 12.84 15.31
N ALA A 164 5.43 11.70 15.04
CA ALA A 164 6.28 11.52 13.86
C ALA A 164 5.51 11.10 12.60
N GLY A 165 4.19 10.89 12.71
CA GLY A 165 3.31 10.39 11.64
C GLY A 165 3.38 8.88 11.44
N ASN A 166 3.98 8.14 12.37
CA ASN A 166 4.01 6.68 12.30
C ASN A 166 2.76 6.09 12.97
N LEU A 167 2.30 4.98 12.43
CA LEU A 167 1.12 4.27 12.90
C LEU A 167 1.51 3.21 13.93
N ASP A 168 0.80 3.21 15.05
CA ASP A 168 0.79 2.14 16.05
C ASP A 168 -0.66 1.72 16.32
N TRP A 169 -0.85 0.49 16.78
CA TRP A 169 -2.18 -0.03 17.05
C TRP A 169 -2.19 -0.93 18.28
N GLN A 170 -3.35 -1.00 18.94
CA GLN A 170 -3.54 -1.77 20.16
C GLN A 170 -4.91 -2.45 20.15
N GLU A 171 -4.94 -3.74 20.50
CA GLU A 171 -6.18 -4.48 20.72
C GLU A 171 -6.96 -3.88 21.90
N GLN A 172 -8.26 -3.65 21.71
CA GLN A 172 -9.17 -3.37 22.81
C GLN A 172 -9.88 -4.68 23.18
N ARG A 173 -9.43 -5.27 24.30
CA ARG A 173 -10.04 -6.47 24.87
C ARG A 173 -11.31 -6.09 25.61
N GLY A 174 -12.45 -6.57 25.10
CA GLY A 174 -13.73 -6.51 25.82
C GLY A 174 -13.70 -7.55 26.93
N GLY A 175 -13.48 -7.10 28.16
CA GLY A 175 -13.47 -7.97 29.33
C GLY A 175 -12.94 -7.31 30.60
N HIS A 176 -11.91 -6.46 30.51
CA HIS A 176 -11.26 -5.92 31.71
C HIS A 176 -10.74 -4.49 31.49
N SER A 177 -11.60 -3.49 31.71
CA SER A 177 -11.13 -2.15 32.07
C SER A 177 -10.81 -2.13 33.57
N THR A 178 -9.84 -2.92 34.02
CA THR A 178 -9.23 -2.69 35.32
C THR A 178 -8.20 -1.59 35.13
N THR A 179 -8.57 -0.38 35.56
CA THR A 179 -7.66 0.73 35.77
C THR A 179 -6.60 0.30 36.78
N VAL A 180 -5.48 -0.27 36.33
CA VAL A 180 -4.29 -0.38 37.15
C VAL A 180 -3.65 1.00 37.15
N ALA A 181 -3.84 1.70 38.27
CA ALA A 181 -3.14 2.94 38.56
C ALA A 181 -1.63 2.70 38.42
N ASN A 182 -0.99 3.43 37.50
CA ASN A 182 0.44 3.41 37.28
C ASN A 182 1.15 4.00 38.52
N PRO A 183 2.03 3.26 39.23
CA PRO A 183 2.90 3.86 40.23
C PRO A 183 3.94 4.76 39.53
N ALA A 184 4.15 5.95 40.10
CA ALA A 184 5.14 6.93 39.65
C ALA A 184 6.57 6.36 39.56
N PRO A 185 7.45 6.96 38.73
CA PRO A 185 8.79 6.45 38.47
C PRO A 185 9.73 6.75 39.63
N THR A 186 10.25 5.72 40.29
CA THR A 186 11.40 5.85 41.18
C THR A 186 12.69 5.71 40.38
N ALA A 187 13.56 6.71 40.53
CA ALA A 187 14.88 6.82 39.94
C ALA A 187 15.77 5.60 40.24
N ASN A 188 16.68 5.28 39.31
CA ASN A 188 17.80 4.39 39.60
C ASN A 188 19.12 4.99 39.04
N PRO A 189 20.22 4.99 39.82
CA PRO A 189 21.52 5.44 39.36
C PRO A 189 22.30 4.34 38.62
N ALA A 190 23.27 4.78 37.83
CA ALA A 190 24.36 3.97 37.24
C ALA A 190 25.07 3.10 38.32
N THR A 191 25.68 1.95 38.03
CA THR A 191 26.95 1.80 37.28
C THR A 191 27.31 0.31 37.12
N ALA A 192 28.10 0.02 36.07
CA ALA A 192 29.21 -0.97 35.99
C ALA A 192 28.99 -2.40 35.40
N MET A 193 29.50 -2.54 34.16
CA MET A 193 30.48 -3.53 33.63
C MET A 193 30.51 -4.98 34.16
N THR A 194 30.38 -5.97 33.25
CA THR A 194 31.49 -6.81 32.73
C THR A 194 31.03 -7.86 31.69
N THR A 195 31.81 -8.00 30.61
CA THR A 195 31.82 -9.05 29.56
C THR A 195 32.53 -10.34 30.06
N PRO A 196 32.27 -11.58 29.54
CA PRO A 196 32.71 -11.96 28.18
C PRO A 196 31.91 -13.05 27.41
N ASN A 197 31.91 -12.86 26.08
CA ASN A 197 32.12 -13.81 24.97
C ASN A 197 31.80 -15.32 25.16
N ALA A 198 30.84 -15.83 24.36
CA ALA A 198 30.74 -17.25 24.00
C ALA A 198 30.21 -17.39 22.56
N ALA A 199 30.98 -18.10 21.73
CA ALA A 199 30.70 -18.35 20.31
C ALA A 199 29.52 -19.31 20.12
N THR A 200 28.66 -19.01 19.13
CA THR A 200 27.53 -19.85 18.72
C THR A 200 27.87 -20.56 17.39
N PRO A 201 27.69 -21.89 17.27
CA PRO A 201 27.94 -22.62 16.04
C PRO A 201 26.85 -22.37 14.98
N ALA A 202 27.27 -22.38 13.71
CA ALA A 202 26.44 -22.15 12.53
C ALA A 202 25.37 -23.26 12.34
N ALA A 203 24.14 -22.83 12.11
CA ALA A 203 23.02 -23.70 11.74
C ALA A 203 23.09 -24.10 10.24
N PRO A 204 22.66 -25.33 9.87
CA PRO A 204 22.64 -25.77 8.48
C PRO A 204 21.47 -25.16 7.70
N ALA A 205 21.71 -24.95 6.40
CA ALA A 205 20.74 -24.43 5.43
C ALA A 205 19.52 -25.36 5.31
N SER A 206 18.33 -24.82 5.58
CA SER A 206 17.05 -25.49 5.32
C SER A 206 16.62 -25.25 3.88
N ALA A 207 16.45 -26.34 3.13
CA ALA A 207 15.93 -26.33 1.77
C ALA A 207 14.45 -25.91 1.75
N SER A 208 14.10 -25.02 0.81
CA SER A 208 12.75 -24.53 0.58
C SER A 208 11.85 -25.64 0.00
N ALA A 209 10.84 -26.07 0.75
CA ALA A 209 9.76 -26.89 0.22
C ALA A 209 8.79 -26.01 -0.62
N PRO A 210 8.19 -26.55 -1.70
CA PRO A 210 7.19 -25.83 -2.50
C PRO A 210 5.92 -25.57 -1.66
N SER A 211 5.41 -24.34 -1.71
CA SER A 211 4.17 -23.96 -1.04
C SER A 211 2.96 -24.72 -1.63
N PRO A 212 2.02 -25.17 -0.79
CA PRO A 212 0.78 -25.79 -1.27
C PRO A 212 -0.09 -24.79 -2.06
N PRO A 213 -0.95 -25.27 -2.97
CA PRO A 213 -1.84 -24.42 -3.76
C PRO A 213 -2.78 -23.61 -2.85
N VAL A 214 -2.74 -22.29 -3.01
CA VAL A 214 -3.60 -21.34 -2.28
C VAL A 214 -5.05 -21.54 -2.74
N ALA A 215 -5.94 -21.85 -1.80
CA ALA A 215 -7.38 -21.94 -2.07
C ALA A 215 -7.93 -20.59 -2.58
N PRO A 216 -8.97 -20.58 -3.44
CA PRO A 216 -9.55 -19.34 -3.96
C PRO A 216 -10.11 -18.49 -2.81
N ALA A 217 -9.77 -17.19 -2.80
CA ALA A 217 -10.33 -16.23 -1.85
C ALA A 217 -11.83 -16.02 -2.14
N VAL A 218 -12.64 -15.90 -1.08
CA VAL A 218 -14.06 -15.55 -1.16
C VAL A 218 -14.20 -14.08 -0.77
N SER A 219 -14.94 -13.31 -1.57
CA SER A 219 -15.28 -11.92 -1.22
C SER A 219 -16.51 -11.89 -0.33
N THR A 220 -16.37 -11.37 0.89
CA THR A 220 -17.49 -11.13 1.82
C THR A 220 -17.70 -9.64 1.99
N THR A 221 -18.94 -9.20 2.21
CA THR A 221 -19.25 -7.78 2.42
C THR A 221 -19.07 -7.42 3.90
N GLY A 222 -18.15 -6.51 4.20
CA GLY A 222 -17.96 -5.97 5.56
C GLY A 222 -19.18 -5.15 6.04
N PRO A 223 -19.25 -4.80 7.33
CA PRO A 223 -20.36 -4.00 7.88
C PRO A 223 -20.48 -2.61 7.24
N THR A 224 -19.42 -2.14 6.58
CA THR A 224 -19.34 -0.91 5.79
C THR A 224 -19.81 -1.08 4.33
N GLY A 225 -20.30 -2.25 3.93
CA GLY A 225 -20.69 -2.52 2.54
C GLY A 225 -19.50 -2.77 1.59
N ARG A 226 -18.27 -2.69 2.10
CA ARG A 226 -17.05 -2.89 1.30
C ARG A 226 -16.73 -4.37 1.14
N PRO A 227 -16.35 -4.86 -0.07
CA PRO A 227 -15.90 -6.23 -0.24
C PRO A 227 -14.55 -6.44 0.46
N ILE A 228 -14.51 -7.38 1.39
CA ILE A 228 -13.32 -7.85 2.11
C ILE A 228 -13.00 -9.24 1.57
N ASN A 229 -11.81 -9.41 1.01
CA ASN A 229 -11.31 -10.74 0.62
C ASN A 229 -10.96 -11.52 1.88
N ARG A 230 -11.66 -12.64 2.12
CA ARG A 230 -11.27 -13.62 3.14
C ARG A 230 -10.82 -14.93 2.51
N PRO A 231 -9.89 -15.65 3.13
CA PRO A 231 -9.64 -17.05 2.79
C PRO A 231 -10.92 -17.88 2.95
N TYR A 232 -11.15 -18.82 2.05
CA TYR A 232 -12.28 -19.74 2.13
C TYR A 232 -12.28 -20.48 3.47
N ILE A 233 -13.36 -20.32 4.26
CA ILE A 233 -13.59 -21.09 5.47
C ILE A 233 -14.61 -22.18 5.14
N ARG A 234 -14.30 -23.43 5.53
CA ARG A 234 -15.21 -24.58 5.37
C ARG A 234 -16.53 -24.26 6.12
N GLY A 235 -17.61 -24.07 5.38
CA GLY A 235 -18.93 -23.66 5.88
C GLY A 235 -19.55 -22.43 5.18
N ASP A 236 -18.80 -21.75 4.30
CA ASP A 236 -19.27 -20.52 3.63
C ASP A 236 -20.40 -20.71 2.60
N ASN A 237 -20.75 -21.95 2.25
CA ASN A 237 -21.78 -22.28 1.25
C ASN A 237 -22.94 -23.13 1.83
N ASP A 238 -23.05 -23.24 3.15
CA ASP A 238 -24.12 -23.99 3.82
C ASP A 238 -25.30 -23.09 4.25
#